data_AF-A0A2C5ZAB3-F1
#
_entry.id   AF-A0A2C5ZAB3-F1
#
_cell.length_a   1.000
_cell.length_b   1.000
_cell.length_c   1.000
_cell.angle_alpha   90.00
_cell.angle_beta   90.00
_cell.angle_gamma   90.00
#
_symmetry.space_group_name_H-M   'P 1'
#
loop_
_entity.id
_entity.type
_entity.pdbx_description
1 polymer ?
#
loop_
_entity_poly.entity_id
_entity_poly.type
_entity_poly.pdbx_seq_one_letter_code
_entity_poly.pdbx_strand_id
1 'polypeptide(L)'
;MTKDSPRSDVDAQPPCHPRACAIQNCLVSNNYNEAKCQAAVRALYDCCDAFYERYGNDASTPSCPMASLLQLKMRQLNKQN
;
A
#
# COMPACT_ATOMS: atom_id res chain seq x y z
N MET A 1 7.63 2.55 19.41
CA MET A 1 7.39 3.77 18.59
C MET A 1 6.99 3.28 17.21
N THR A 2 5.87 3.60 16.56
CA THR A 2 4.76 4.52 16.85
C THR A 2 3.53 3.93 16.15
N LYS A 3 2.37 4.22 16.70
CA LYS A 3 1.06 3.66 16.38
C LYS A 3 0.52 4.33 15.12
N ASP A 4 1.08 4.04 13.95
CA ASP A 4 0.73 4.75 12.71
C ASP A 4 -0.33 4.02 11.89
N SER A 5 -1.47 4.70 11.79
CA SER A 5 -2.57 4.38 10.88
C SER A 5 -2.04 4.36 9.43
N PRO A 6 -2.52 3.47 8.55
CA PRO A 6 -2.02 3.37 7.16
C PRO A 6 -2.04 4.69 6.37
N ARG A 7 -2.89 5.63 6.79
CA ARG A 7 -3.05 6.96 6.18
C ARG A 7 -1.95 7.96 6.55
N SER A 8 -1.19 7.73 7.62
CA SER A 8 -0.13 8.65 8.07
C SER A 8 1.12 8.61 7.18
N ASP A 9 1.33 7.49 6.47
CA ASP A 9 2.55 7.27 5.68
C ASP A 9 2.54 8.02 4.33
N VAL A 10 1.44 8.74 4.04
CA VAL A 10 1.29 9.58 2.85
C VAL A 10 2.32 10.72 2.83
N ASP A 11 2.72 11.22 4.00
CA ASP A 11 3.73 12.28 4.14
C ASP A 11 5.18 11.74 4.22
N ALA A 12 5.37 10.41 4.16
CA ALA A 12 6.71 9.83 4.11
C ALA A 12 7.47 10.25 2.84
N GLN A 13 8.80 10.14 2.86
CA GLN A 13 9.63 10.47 1.69
C GLN A 13 10.42 9.22 1.26
N PRO A 14 10.04 8.56 0.15
CA PRO A 14 8.87 8.84 -0.70
C PRO A 14 7.52 8.44 -0.06
N PRO A 15 6.39 9.00 -0.51
CA PRO A 15 5.06 8.68 0.04
C PRO A 15 4.79 7.19 0.04
N CYS A 16 4.18 6.68 1.12
CA CYS A 16 3.85 5.27 1.33
C CYS A 16 5.03 4.28 1.34
N HIS A 17 6.27 4.77 1.29
CA HIS A 17 7.46 3.91 1.27
C HIS A 17 7.57 2.95 2.46
N PRO A 18 7.26 3.34 3.71
CA PRO A 18 7.30 2.42 4.85
C PRO A 18 6.38 1.20 4.67
N ARG A 19 5.23 1.37 4.03
CA ARG A 19 4.29 0.27 3.73
C ARG A 19 4.81 -0.65 2.64
N ALA A 20 5.45 -0.10 1.60
CA ALA A 20 6.08 -0.90 0.57
C ALA A 20 7.21 -1.77 1.15
N CYS A 21 8.04 -1.21 2.04
CA CYS A 21 9.08 -1.97 2.74
C CYS A 21 8.49 -3.07 3.65
N ALA A 22 7.34 -2.82 4.29
CA ALA A 22 6.68 -3.82 5.12
C ALA A 22 6.26 -5.07 4.34
N ILE A 23 5.90 -4.93 3.05
CA ILE A 23 5.60 -6.08 2.17
C ILE A 23 6.86 -6.91 1.94
N GLN A 24 8.00 -6.26 1.66
CA GLN A 24 9.28 -6.96 1.46
C GLN A 24 9.68 -7.75 2.71
N ASN A 25 9.57 -7.13 3.89
CA ASN A 25 9.83 -7.79 5.17
C ASN A 25 8.91 -8.99 5.40
N CYS A 26 7.61 -8.84 5.05
CA CYS A 26 6.66 -9.93 5.15
C CYS A 26 7.01 -11.09 4.22
N LEU A 27 7.37 -10.81 2.96
CA LEU A 27 7.75 -11.83 1.98
C LEU A 27 8.96 -12.61 2.46
N VAL A 28 10.04 -11.94 2.85
CA VAL A 28 11.25 -12.59 3.37
C VAL A 28 10.93 -13.48 4.58
N SER A 29 10.09 -13.00 5.50
CA SER A 29 9.70 -13.75 6.69
C SER A 29 8.77 -14.94 6.42
N ASN A 30 8.06 -14.93 5.29
CA ASN A 30 7.07 -15.93 4.93
C ASN A 30 7.50 -16.82 3.75
N ASN A 31 8.80 -16.90 3.45
CA ASN A 31 9.33 -17.66 2.32
C ASN A 31 8.70 -17.25 0.98
N TYR A 32 8.53 -15.94 0.77
CA TYR A 32 7.94 -15.33 -0.42
C TYR A 32 6.48 -15.73 -0.68
N ASN A 33 5.77 -16.21 0.36
CA ASN A 33 4.36 -16.52 0.26
C ASN A 33 3.50 -15.24 0.32
N GLU A 34 3.17 -14.68 -0.84
CA GLU A 34 2.32 -13.49 -0.98
C GLU A 34 0.96 -13.61 -0.28
N ALA A 35 0.36 -14.81 -0.24
CA ALA A 35 -0.95 -15.01 0.37
C ALA A 35 -0.95 -14.67 1.87
N LYS A 36 0.18 -14.86 2.56
CA LYS A 36 0.36 -14.48 3.97
C LYS A 36 0.57 -12.98 4.17
N CYS A 37 0.88 -12.25 3.10
CA CYS A 37 1.20 -10.82 3.12
C CYS A 37 0.07 -9.93 2.61
N GLN A 38 -1.11 -10.47 2.34
CA GLN A 38 -2.28 -9.71 1.87
C GLN A 38 -2.61 -8.51 2.77
N ALA A 39 -2.43 -8.64 4.09
CA ALA A 39 -2.63 -7.53 5.03
C ALA A 39 -1.64 -6.37 4.81
N ALA A 40 -0.37 -6.67 4.55
CA ALA A 40 0.65 -5.66 4.25
C ALA A 40 0.38 -4.98 2.89
N VAL A 41 -0.06 -5.75 1.89
CA VAL A 41 -0.45 -5.23 0.58
C VAL A 41 -1.66 -4.30 0.71
N ARG A 42 -2.68 -4.70 1.46
CA ARG A 42 -3.86 -3.87 1.73
C ARG A 42 -3.47 -2.56 2.42
N ALA A 43 -2.60 -2.60 3.42
CA ALA A 43 -2.13 -1.40 4.10
C ALA A 43 -1.35 -0.44 3.17
N LEU A 44 -0.58 -0.96 2.21
CA LEU A 44 0.03 -0.13 1.17
C LEU A 44 -1.03 0.53 0.29
N TYR A 45 -2.04 -0.23 -0.15
CA TYR A 45 -3.10 0.31 -0.98
C TYR A 45 -3.97 1.35 -0.27
N ASP A 46 -4.26 1.15 1.02
CA ASP A 46 -4.97 2.14 1.84
C ASP A 46 -4.15 3.45 1.94
N CYS A 47 -2.81 3.35 2.03
CA CYS A 47 -1.94 4.53 1.97
C CYS A 47 -1.99 5.20 0.60
N CYS A 48 -1.90 4.42 -0.48
CA CYS A 48 -1.95 4.95 -1.84
C CYS A 48 -3.29 5.61 -2.16
N ASP A 49 -4.40 5.07 -1.65
CA ASP A 49 -5.72 5.65 -1.81
C ASP A 49 -5.79 7.04 -1.13
N ALA A 50 -5.30 7.13 0.12
CA ALA A 50 -5.20 8.40 0.84
C ALA A 50 -4.22 9.39 0.18
N PHE A 51 -3.15 8.91 -0.46
CA PHE A 51 -2.25 9.73 -1.27
C PHE A 51 -2.99 10.33 -2.47
N TYR A 52 -3.78 9.54 -3.20
CA TYR A 52 -4.55 10.02 -4.34
C TYR A 52 -5.71 10.93 -3.93
N GLU A 53 -6.36 10.70 -2.78
CA GLU A 53 -7.36 11.61 -2.21
C GLU A 53 -6.75 12.99 -1.91
N ARG A 54 -5.49 13.06 -1.50
CA ARG A 54 -4.82 14.30 -1.08
C ARG A 54 -4.13 15.05 -2.23
N TYR A 55 -3.44 14.35 -3.12
CA TYR A 55 -2.62 14.94 -4.18
C TYR A 55 -3.29 14.86 -5.57
N GLY A 56 -4.40 14.14 -5.70
CA GLY A 56 -5.10 13.92 -6.95
C GLY A 56 -4.60 12.68 -7.71
N ASN A 57 -5.46 12.14 -8.58
CA ASN A 57 -5.22 10.89 -9.32
C ASN A 57 -4.03 10.94 -10.30
N ASP A 58 -3.58 12.14 -10.67
CA ASP A 58 -2.44 12.36 -11.57
C ASP A 58 -1.09 12.38 -10.84
N ALA A 59 -1.09 12.38 -9.50
CA ALA A 59 0.13 12.33 -8.70
C ALA A 59 0.84 10.98 -8.88
N SER A 60 2.16 10.94 -8.72
CA SER A 60 2.94 9.71 -8.84
C SER A 60 4.01 9.64 -7.76
N THR A 61 4.18 8.44 -7.21
CA THR A 61 5.22 8.10 -6.24
C THR A 61 5.72 6.69 -6.57
N PRO A 62 7.03 6.41 -6.40
CA PRO A 62 7.58 5.08 -6.67
C PRO A 62 6.96 3.96 -5.81
N SER A 63 6.30 4.30 -4.70
CA SER A 63 5.69 3.31 -3.80
C SER A 63 4.27 2.90 -4.20
N CYS A 64 3.58 3.67 -5.04
CA CYS A 64 2.17 3.46 -5.38
C CYS A 64 1.97 3.13 -6.86
N PRO A 65 1.08 2.17 -7.19
CA PRO A 65 0.65 1.97 -8.56
C PRO A 65 -0.27 3.10 -9.00
N MET A 66 -0.42 3.30 -10.31
CA MET A 66 -1.36 4.29 -10.86
C MET A 66 -2.77 4.15 -10.25
N ALA A 67 -3.44 5.27 -9.97
CA ALA A 67 -4.73 5.32 -9.29
C ALA A 67 -5.79 4.37 -9.90
N SER A 68 -5.90 4.34 -11.23
CA SER A 68 -6.82 3.44 -11.94
C SER A 68 -6.54 1.95 -11.66
N LEU A 69 -5.26 1.57 -11.56
CA LEU A 69 -4.83 0.21 -11.24
C LEU A 69 -5.02 -0.12 -9.76
N LEU A 70 -4.74 0.84 -8.88
CA LEU A 70 -5.00 0.72 -7.44
C LEU A 70 -6.48 0.36 -7.19
N GLN A 71 -7.39 1.15 -7.77
CA GLN A 71 -8.83 0.96 -7.66
C GLN A 71 -9.28 -0.41 -8.20
N LEU A 72 -8.72 -0.84 -9.33
CA LEU A 72 -8.99 -2.17 -9.87
C LEU A 72 -8.55 -3.27 -8.89
N LYS A 73 -7.35 -3.14 -8.31
CA LYS A 73 -6.75 -4.17 -7.47
C LYS A 73 -7.41 -4.26 -6.08
N MET A 74 -7.79 -3.13 -5.49
CA MET A 74 -8.59 -3.11 -4.26
C MET A 74 -9.94 -3.81 -4.45
N ARG A 75 -10.62 -3.61 -5.59
CA ARG A 75 -11.85 -4.34 -5.93
C ARG A 75 -11.64 -5.85 -6.05
N GLN A 76 -10.50 -6.29 -6.59
CA GLN A 76 -10.17 -7.71 -6.70
C GLN A 76 -9.93 -8.33 -5.33
N LEU A 77 -9.17 -7.65 -4.45
CA LEU A 77 -8.90 -8.11 -3.09
C LEU A 77 -10.19 -8.25 -2.27
N ASN A 78 -11.14 -7.32 -2.41
CA ASN A 78 -12.43 -7.39 -1.72
C ASN A 78 -13.35 -8.52 -2.21
N LYS A 79 -13.09 -9.08 -3.40
CA LYS A 79 -13.87 -10.21 -3.96
C LYS A 79 -13.28 -11.58 -3.62
N GLN A 80 -12.04 -11.65 -3.14
CA GLN A 80 -11.32 -12.89 -2.87
C GLN A 80 -11.39 -13.33 -1.40
N ASN A 81 -12.34 -12.79 -0.63
CA ASN A 81 -12.45 -13.01 0.81
C ASN A 81 -13.85 -13.44 1.22
#